data_AF-A0A7V9UEY0-F1
#
_entry.id   AF-A0A7V9UEY0-F1
#
_cell.length_a   1.000
_cell.length_b   1.000
_cell.length_c   1.000
_cell.angle_alpha   90.00
_cell.angle_beta   90.00
_cell.angle_gamma   90.00
#
_symmetry.space_group_name_H-M   'P 1'
#
loop_
_entity.id
_entity.type
_entity.pdbx_description
1 polymer ?
#
loop_
_entity_poly.entity_id
_entity_poly.type
_entity_poly.pdbx_seq_one_letter_code
_entity_poly.pdbx_strand_id
1 'polypeptide(L)'
;MINIPAVAHSNMNIPNVSFFEKYSLPKTMVVPALIISGVAFAIFSVVANSLALPFSIVLGTGCISIALLATAALKVVLIKSCRKQRNTSVNECKAKIDPKCSFKEIRYDLLPNKSELEKITMIVTSLGSQSIFTLPTARGSLKKAGYEIRNLHPLRFLACALTNVKLKKEMEKLYDRRLGLAQQFVWNEFYLDYSRKLDRQNSRNNLVCYIDKFAEDLKLDSKLLHKIVVERRWQDFFKVIFEAQNTNSC
;
A
#
# COMPACT_ATOMS: atom_id res chain seq x y z
N MET A 1 -38.41 24.91 13.63
CA MET A 1 -38.37 23.56 13.02
C MET A 1 -37.46 23.63 11.81
N ILE A 2 -36.25 23.07 11.90
CA ILE A 2 -35.27 23.11 10.81
C ILE A 2 -35.42 21.83 10.00
N ASN A 3 -35.88 21.98 8.77
CA ASN A 3 -36.08 20.89 7.81
C ASN A 3 -34.72 20.51 7.23
N ILE A 4 -34.16 19.37 7.64
CA ILE A 4 -32.91 18.84 7.12
C ILE A 4 -33.25 17.95 5.92
N PRO A 5 -32.76 18.25 4.70
CA PRO A 5 -33.09 17.47 3.51
C PRO A 5 -32.50 16.06 3.60
N ALA A 6 -33.32 15.09 3.23
CA ALA A 6 -32.96 13.68 3.13
C ALA A 6 -31.78 13.51 2.15
N VAL A 7 -30.61 13.14 2.68
CA VAL A 7 -29.43 12.82 1.88
C VAL A 7 -29.64 11.43 1.28
N ALA A 8 -29.69 11.37 -0.05
CA ALA A 8 -29.80 10.14 -0.82
C ALA A 8 -28.64 9.19 -0.51
N HIS A 9 -28.97 7.98 -0.05
CA HIS A 9 -28.00 6.94 0.29
C HIS A 9 -27.39 6.32 -0.97
N SER A 10 -26.19 6.74 -1.33
CA SER A 10 -25.34 6.01 -2.27
C SER A 10 -24.79 4.74 -1.59
N ASN A 11 -25.34 3.58 -1.95
CA ASN A 11 -24.81 2.27 -1.59
C ASN A 11 -23.41 2.10 -2.22
N MET A 12 -22.37 2.07 -1.37
CA MET A 12 -20.97 2.10 -1.81
C MET A 12 -20.19 0.83 -1.46
N ASN A 13 -19.42 0.42 -2.46
CA ASN A 13 -18.61 -0.78 -2.59
C ASN A 13 -17.46 -0.86 -1.55
N ILE A 14 -17.18 -2.06 -1.04
CA ILE A 14 -16.15 -2.34 -0.04
C ILE A 14 -14.86 -2.78 -0.75
N PRO A 15 -13.75 -2.02 -0.74
CA PRO A 15 -12.46 -2.50 -1.22
C PRO A 15 -11.84 -3.35 -0.11
N ASN A 16 -11.76 -4.66 -0.36
CA ASN A 16 -10.93 -5.58 0.42
C ASN A 16 -10.28 -6.65 -0.48
N VAL A 17 -10.06 -6.30 -1.76
CA VAL A 17 -9.55 -7.24 -2.78
C VAL A 17 -8.33 -6.71 -3.54
N SER A 18 -8.17 -5.38 -3.64
CA SER A 18 -7.13 -4.75 -4.47
C SER A 18 -5.71 -4.90 -3.94
N PHE A 19 -5.51 -4.86 -2.62
CA PHE A 19 -4.18 -4.95 -1.99
C PHE A 19 -3.39 -6.10 -2.58
N PHE A 20 -4.00 -7.28 -2.66
CA PHE A 20 -3.27 -8.47 -3.04
C PHE A 20 -3.27 -8.81 -4.55
N GLU A 21 -4.15 -8.19 -5.34
CA GLU A 21 -4.33 -8.49 -6.76
C GLU A 21 -3.16 -8.06 -7.63
N LYS A 22 -2.43 -7.06 -7.16
CA LYS A 22 -1.23 -6.54 -7.82
C LYS A 22 0.03 -7.38 -7.61
N TYR A 23 0.05 -8.36 -6.70
CA TYR A 23 1.26 -9.15 -6.39
C TYR A 23 1.48 -10.35 -7.33
N SER A 24 0.67 -10.51 -8.38
CA SER A 24 1.08 -11.37 -9.49
C SER A 24 2.07 -10.57 -10.32
N LEU A 25 3.38 -10.71 -10.02
CA LEU A 25 4.42 -10.27 -10.95
C LEU A 25 4.05 -10.84 -12.32
N PRO A 26 3.92 -10.00 -13.37
CA PRO A 26 3.61 -10.53 -14.67
C PRO A 26 4.71 -11.54 -15.01
N LYS A 27 4.33 -12.79 -15.28
CA LYS A 27 5.27 -13.86 -15.71
C LYS A 27 6.15 -13.43 -16.90
N THR A 28 5.77 -12.34 -17.56
CA THR A 28 6.48 -11.66 -18.64
C THR A 28 7.57 -10.68 -18.20
N MET A 29 7.92 -10.51 -16.90
CA MET A 29 9.07 -9.65 -16.49
C MET A 29 10.38 -10.41 -16.24
N VAL A 30 10.35 -11.74 -16.07
CA VAL A 30 11.57 -12.54 -15.92
C VAL A 30 12.22 -12.83 -17.28
N VAL A 31 11.41 -12.90 -18.34
CA VAL A 31 11.87 -13.26 -19.70
C VAL A 31 12.55 -12.12 -20.48
N PRO A 32 12.10 -10.84 -20.43
CA PRO A 32 12.71 -9.78 -21.23
C PRO A 32 14.08 -9.36 -20.72
N ALA A 33 14.40 -9.51 -19.43
CA ALA A 33 15.73 -9.16 -18.92
C ALA A 33 16.84 -10.05 -19.55
N LEU A 34 16.56 -11.34 -19.75
CA LEU A 34 17.48 -12.27 -20.41
C LEU A 34 17.52 -12.09 -21.93
N ILE A 35 16.37 -11.88 -22.58
CA ILE A 35 16.30 -11.68 -24.03
C ILE A 35 16.91 -10.34 -24.46
N ILE A 36 16.72 -9.26 -23.68
CA ILE A 36 17.30 -7.94 -24.00
C ILE A 36 18.84 -8.00 -23.89
N SER A 37 19.41 -8.76 -22.95
CA SER A 37 20.87 -8.94 -22.87
C SER A 37 21.43 -9.72 -24.06
N GLY A 38 20.73 -10.78 -24.51
CA GLY A 38 21.16 -11.61 -25.63
C GLY A 38 21.05 -10.91 -26.98
N VAL A 39 19.96 -10.17 -27.22
CA VAL A 39 19.74 -9.44 -28.48
C VAL A 39 20.68 -8.22 -28.59
N ALA A 40 20.95 -7.53 -27.47
CA ALA A 40 21.95 -6.44 -27.47
C ALA A 40 23.36 -6.96 -27.80
N PHE A 41 23.74 -8.14 -27.29
CA PHE A 41 25.04 -8.75 -27.57
C PHE A 41 25.18 -9.25 -29.02
N ALA A 42 24.09 -9.77 -29.61
CA ALA A 42 24.09 -10.22 -30.99
C ALA A 42 24.14 -9.05 -31.99
N ILE A 43 23.38 -7.97 -31.75
CA ILE A 43 23.42 -6.77 -32.60
C ILE A 43 24.81 -6.10 -32.52
N PHE A 44 25.42 -6.05 -31.33
CA PHE A 44 26.76 -5.49 -31.17
C PHE A 44 27.81 -6.30 -31.94
N SER A 45 27.71 -7.64 -31.92
CA SER A 45 28.62 -8.53 -32.64
C SER A 45 28.50 -8.41 -34.17
N VAL A 46 27.28 -8.26 -34.70
CA VAL A 46 27.06 -8.11 -36.16
C VAL A 46 27.56 -6.75 -36.66
N VAL A 47 27.31 -5.67 -35.93
CA VAL A 47 27.76 -4.32 -36.33
C VAL A 47 29.28 -4.17 -36.21
N ALA A 48 29.91 -4.80 -35.21
CA ALA A 48 31.37 -4.78 -35.05
C ALA A 48 32.09 -5.50 -36.21
N ASN A 49 31.54 -6.60 -36.73
CA ASN A 49 32.15 -7.36 -37.82
C ASN A 49 31.99 -6.71 -39.20
N SER A 50 30.96 -5.88 -39.42
CA SER A 50 30.74 -5.24 -40.73
C SER A 50 31.57 -3.98 -40.97
N LEU A 51 32.19 -3.39 -39.95
CA LEU A 51 32.82 -2.06 -40.08
C LEU A 51 34.35 -2.05 -40.00
N ALA A 52 35.03 -3.17 -39.69
CA ALA A 52 36.50 -3.25 -39.64
C ALA A 52 37.17 -2.05 -38.93
N LEU A 53 36.50 -1.48 -37.92
CA LEU A 53 37.00 -0.31 -37.20
C LEU A 53 37.91 -0.78 -36.05
N PRO A 54 39.06 -0.13 -35.82
CA PRO A 54 39.90 -0.41 -34.66
C PRO A 54 39.11 -0.11 -33.38
N PHE A 55 39.05 -1.10 -32.49
CA PHE A 55 38.26 -1.14 -31.24
C PHE A 55 38.45 0.06 -30.30
N SER A 56 39.49 0.87 -30.50
CA SER A 56 39.94 1.90 -29.57
C SER A 56 39.17 3.22 -29.64
N ILE A 57 38.38 3.50 -30.70
CA ILE A 57 37.75 4.83 -30.91
C ILE A 57 36.23 4.81 -30.66
N VAL A 58 35.57 3.64 -30.70
CA VAL A 58 34.10 3.54 -30.64
C VAL A 58 33.55 3.61 -29.20
N LEU A 59 34.39 3.47 -28.17
CA LEU A 59 33.96 3.43 -26.77
C LEU A 59 33.70 4.81 -26.13
N GLY A 60 34.06 5.92 -26.78
CA GLY A 60 34.03 7.25 -26.15
C GLY A 60 32.72 8.02 -26.26
N THR A 61 32.05 8.00 -27.42
CA THR A 61 30.92 8.91 -27.72
C THR A 61 29.62 8.19 -28.09
N GLY A 62 29.68 6.93 -28.53
CA GLY A 62 28.49 6.16 -28.91
C GLY A 62 27.72 5.53 -27.75
N CYS A 63 28.41 5.12 -26.68
CA CYS A 63 27.77 4.41 -25.56
C CYS A 63 26.83 5.29 -24.72
N ILE A 64 27.09 6.60 -24.64
CA ILE A 64 26.27 7.53 -23.84
C ILE A 64 24.89 7.71 -24.49
N SER A 65 24.82 7.82 -25.82
CA SER A 65 23.58 8.01 -26.55
C SER A 65 22.66 6.79 -26.49
N ILE A 66 23.21 5.57 -26.55
CA ILE A 66 22.43 4.34 -26.47
C ILE A 66 21.87 4.12 -25.06
N ALA A 67 22.66 4.42 -24.01
CA ALA A 67 22.19 4.33 -22.63
C ALA A 67 21.05 5.33 -22.32
N LEU A 68 21.12 6.54 -22.88
CA LEU A 68 20.05 7.55 -22.74
C LEU A 68 18.76 7.15 -23.48
N LEU A 69 18.90 6.59 -24.68
CA LEU A 69 17.75 6.10 -25.47
C LEU A 69 17.07 4.89 -24.81
N ALA A 70 17.87 3.96 -24.27
CA ALA A 70 17.35 2.79 -23.56
C ALA A 70 16.59 3.20 -22.28
N THR A 71 17.10 4.16 -21.51
CA THR A 71 16.43 4.65 -20.29
C THR A 71 15.15 5.43 -20.60
N ALA A 72 15.12 6.22 -21.68
CA ALA A 72 13.91 6.90 -22.13
C ALA A 72 12.82 5.92 -22.58
N ALA A 73 13.18 4.91 -23.38
CA ALA A 73 12.26 3.87 -23.83
C ALA A 73 11.69 3.06 -22.65
N LEU A 74 12.52 2.69 -21.67
CA LEU A 74 12.08 1.98 -20.49
C LEU A 74 11.07 2.79 -19.66
N LYS A 75 11.31 4.11 -19.50
CA LYS A 75 10.37 5.02 -18.83
C LYS A 75 9.01 5.05 -19.54
N VAL A 76 8.98 5.15 -20.87
CA VAL A 76 7.72 5.17 -21.64
C VAL A 76 6.95 3.85 -21.53
N VAL A 77 7.66 2.71 -21.55
CA VAL A 77 7.04 1.38 -21.38
C VAL A 77 6.48 1.20 -19.98
N LEU A 78 7.21 1.61 -18.94
CA LEU A 78 6.74 1.57 -17.56
C LEU A 78 5.50 2.46 -17.35
N ILE A 79 5.49 3.68 -17.91
CA ILE A 79 4.34 4.59 -17.83
C ILE A 79 3.11 4.00 -18.55
N LYS A 80 3.27 3.41 -19.75
CA LYS A 80 2.16 2.77 -20.47
C LYS A 80 1.63 1.52 -19.75
N SER A 81 2.51 0.71 -19.15
CA SER A 81 2.11 -0.46 -18.36
C SER A 81 1.28 -0.05 -17.12
N CYS A 82 1.72 0.99 -16.41
CA CYS A 82 0.95 1.56 -15.30
C CYS A 82 -0.41 2.14 -15.74
N ARG A 83 -0.50 2.76 -16.93
CA ARG A 83 -1.76 3.31 -17.45
C ARG A 83 -2.75 2.21 -17.87
N LYS A 84 -2.27 1.10 -18.44
CA LYS A 84 -3.12 -0.03 -18.84
C LYS A 84 -3.70 -0.75 -17.63
N GLN A 85 -2.89 -0.99 -16.57
CA GLN A 85 -3.39 -1.58 -15.33
C GLN A 85 -4.43 -0.70 -14.61
N ARG A 86 -4.29 0.63 -14.69
CA ARG A 86 -5.27 1.57 -14.09
C ARG A 86 -6.64 1.50 -14.78
N ASN A 87 -6.69 1.21 -16.08
CA ASN A 87 -7.97 1.15 -16.83
C ASN A 87 -8.70 -0.19 -16.65
N THR A 88 -7.98 -1.30 -16.44
CA THR A 88 -8.62 -2.61 -16.17
C THR A 88 -9.23 -2.66 -14.77
N SER A 89 -8.58 -2.05 -13.77
CA SER A 89 -9.13 -1.99 -12.40
C SER A 89 -10.40 -1.13 -12.26
N VAL A 90 -10.65 -0.21 -13.20
CA VAL A 90 -11.85 0.64 -13.19
C VAL A 90 -13.06 -0.10 -13.79
N ASN A 91 -12.84 -1.04 -14.71
CA ASN A 91 -13.93 -1.71 -15.44
C ASN A 91 -14.46 -2.99 -14.76
N GLU A 92 -13.73 -3.58 -13.81
CA GLU A 92 -14.19 -4.75 -13.03
C GLU A 92 -15.02 -4.39 -11.78
N CYS A 93 -15.24 -3.10 -11.50
CA CYS A 93 -16.08 -2.65 -10.37
C CYS A 93 -17.59 -2.70 -10.65
N LYS A 94 -18.05 -3.51 -11.61
CA LYS A 94 -19.48 -3.83 -11.84
C LYS A 94 -19.86 -5.22 -11.33
N ALA A 95 -19.17 -5.70 -10.28
CA ALA A 95 -19.56 -6.93 -9.59
C ALA A 95 -20.94 -6.76 -8.91
N LYS A 96 -21.81 -7.76 -9.09
CA LYS A 96 -23.16 -7.85 -8.52
C LYS A 96 -23.15 -7.47 -7.04
N ILE A 97 -23.98 -6.49 -6.70
CA ILE A 97 -24.18 -5.98 -5.35
C ILE A 97 -24.99 -7.04 -4.59
N ASP A 98 -24.41 -7.66 -3.57
CA ASP A 98 -25.17 -8.46 -2.60
C ASP A 98 -25.88 -7.51 -1.62
N PRO A 99 -27.21 -7.38 -1.64
CA PRO A 99 -27.96 -6.40 -0.83
C PRO A 99 -28.07 -6.76 0.66
N LYS A 100 -27.29 -7.73 1.16
CA LYS A 100 -27.46 -8.30 2.52
C LYS A 100 -26.37 -7.94 3.55
N CYS A 101 -25.48 -6.99 3.27
CA CYS A 101 -24.58 -6.49 4.30
C CYS A 101 -25.31 -5.46 5.18
N SER A 102 -26.03 -5.93 6.21
CA SER A 102 -26.44 -5.04 7.30
C SER A 102 -25.19 -4.43 7.93
N PHE A 103 -25.10 -3.11 7.90
CA PHE A 103 -23.93 -2.39 8.39
C PHE A 103 -23.91 -2.49 9.92
N LYS A 104 -23.21 -3.50 10.45
CA LYS A 104 -22.96 -3.60 11.88
C LYS A 104 -22.11 -2.39 12.28
N GLU A 105 -22.61 -1.59 13.22
CA GLU A 105 -21.97 -0.38 13.70
C GLU A 105 -20.52 -0.66 14.14
N ILE A 106 -19.56 0.05 13.53
CA ILE A 106 -18.13 -0.10 13.78
C ILE A 106 -17.80 0.73 15.03
N ARG A 107 -17.71 0.05 16.19
CA ARG A 107 -17.47 0.69 17.48
C ARG A 107 -15.98 0.68 17.83
N TYR A 108 -15.43 1.84 18.18
CA TYR A 108 -14.04 1.95 18.68
C TYR A 108 -13.88 1.39 20.11
N ASP A 109 -14.93 1.47 20.92
CA ASP A 109 -14.90 1.10 22.33
C ASP A 109 -14.78 -0.39 22.59
N LEU A 110 -15.04 -1.21 21.57
CA LEU A 110 -14.85 -2.64 21.67
C LEU A 110 -13.37 -2.96 21.49
N LEU A 111 -12.76 -3.47 22.55
CA LEU A 111 -11.46 -4.12 22.46
C LEU A 111 -11.56 -5.32 21.52
N PRO A 112 -10.53 -5.57 20.69
CA PRO A 112 -10.52 -6.74 19.84
C PRO A 112 -10.58 -8.00 20.71
N ASN A 113 -11.44 -8.93 20.35
CA ASN A 113 -11.44 -10.24 20.99
C ASN A 113 -10.15 -11.02 20.64
N LYS A 114 -9.91 -12.15 21.33
CA LYS A 114 -8.70 -12.97 21.11
C LYS A 114 -8.51 -13.37 19.63
N SER A 115 -9.59 -13.74 18.95
CA SER A 115 -9.55 -14.11 17.54
C SER A 115 -9.17 -12.92 16.66
N GLU A 116 -9.77 -11.75 16.86
CA GLU A 116 -9.43 -10.52 16.14
C GLU A 116 -7.97 -10.12 16.39
N LEU A 117 -7.48 -10.25 17.62
CA LEU A 117 -6.09 -9.96 17.98
C LEU A 117 -5.10 -10.90 17.27
N GLU A 118 -5.42 -12.19 17.14
CA GLU A 118 -4.64 -13.14 16.35
C GLU A 118 -4.59 -12.74 14.87
N LYS A 119 -5.71 -12.24 14.31
CA LYS A 119 -5.74 -11.74 12.93
C LYS A 119 -4.95 -10.46 12.75
N ILE A 120 -5.05 -9.51 13.68
CA ILE A 120 -4.23 -8.29 13.68
C ILE A 120 -2.76 -8.68 13.70
N THR A 121 -2.39 -9.59 14.61
CA THR A 121 -1.02 -10.12 14.74
C THR A 121 -0.55 -10.72 13.43
N MET A 122 -1.32 -11.65 12.84
CA MET A 122 -1.00 -12.28 11.55
C MET A 122 -0.79 -11.25 10.43
N ILE A 123 -1.68 -10.25 10.34
CA ILE A 123 -1.60 -9.21 9.29
C ILE A 123 -0.33 -8.38 9.48
N VAL A 124 -0.13 -7.82 10.67
CA VAL A 124 0.98 -6.92 10.95
C VAL A 124 2.32 -7.63 10.82
N THR A 125 2.47 -8.84 11.38
CA THR A 125 3.71 -9.60 11.26
C THR A 125 3.98 -10.02 9.83
N SER A 126 2.96 -10.41 9.06
CA SER A 126 3.16 -10.78 7.66
C SER A 126 3.60 -9.57 6.82
N LEU A 127 3.03 -8.38 7.06
CA LEU A 127 3.42 -7.17 6.33
C LEU A 127 4.81 -6.66 6.73
N GLY A 128 5.21 -6.79 8.00
CA GLY A 128 6.49 -6.32 8.51
C GLY A 128 7.67 -7.28 8.31
N SER A 129 7.42 -8.59 8.28
CA SER A 129 8.48 -9.62 8.24
C SER A 129 8.61 -10.35 6.90
N GLN A 130 7.56 -10.41 6.08
CA GLN A 130 7.64 -11.18 4.82
C GLN A 130 8.32 -10.38 3.71
N SER A 131 9.21 -11.05 2.99
CA SER A 131 9.74 -10.52 1.74
C SER A 131 8.61 -10.42 0.71
N ILE A 132 8.75 -9.51 -0.27
CA ILE A 132 7.79 -9.40 -1.38
C ILE A 132 7.53 -10.75 -2.06
N PHE A 133 8.49 -11.67 -2.03
CA PHE A 133 8.38 -12.97 -2.67
C PHE A 133 7.48 -13.96 -1.92
N THR A 134 7.26 -13.77 -0.61
CA THR A 134 6.40 -14.66 0.20
C THR A 134 5.01 -14.09 0.45
N LEU A 135 4.79 -12.79 0.24
CA LEU A 135 3.46 -12.17 0.29
C LEU A 135 2.42 -12.81 -0.66
N PRO A 136 2.75 -13.24 -1.89
CA PRO A 136 1.79 -13.90 -2.78
C PRO A 136 1.23 -15.21 -2.22
N THR A 137 2.02 -15.99 -1.47
CA THR A 137 1.56 -17.27 -0.89
C THR A 137 0.70 -17.04 0.35
N ALA A 138 0.98 -15.98 1.13
CA ALA A 138 0.17 -15.56 2.27
C ALA A 138 -1.08 -14.73 1.89
N ARG A 139 -1.24 -14.35 0.62
CA ARG A 139 -2.35 -13.52 0.13
C ARG A 139 -3.73 -13.99 0.59
N GLY A 140 -4.01 -15.29 0.43
CA GLY A 140 -5.32 -15.86 0.73
C GLY A 140 -5.67 -15.75 2.21
N SER A 141 -4.71 -16.11 3.08
CA SER A 141 -4.89 -16.04 4.53
C SER A 141 -5.00 -14.61 5.03
N LEU A 142 -4.21 -13.68 4.48
CA LEU A 142 -4.27 -12.27 4.86
C LEU A 142 -5.58 -11.59 4.42
N LYS A 143 -6.09 -11.91 3.23
CA LYS A 143 -7.40 -11.43 2.78
C LYS A 143 -8.51 -11.94 3.69
N LYS A 144 -8.47 -13.23 4.05
CA LYS A 144 -9.43 -13.83 4.98
C LYS A 144 -9.36 -13.16 6.35
N ALA A 145 -8.17 -12.97 6.90
CA ALA A 145 -7.96 -12.28 8.17
C ALA A 145 -8.50 -10.83 8.13
N GLY A 146 -8.21 -10.08 7.07
CA GLY A 146 -8.73 -8.72 6.88
C GLY A 146 -10.25 -8.65 6.76
N TYR A 147 -10.88 -9.68 6.18
CA TYR A 147 -12.35 -9.79 6.13
C TYR A 147 -12.96 -10.09 7.50
N GLU A 148 -12.31 -10.93 8.31
CA GLU A 148 -12.75 -11.28 9.66
C GLU A 148 -12.70 -10.07 10.61
N ILE A 149 -11.68 -9.21 10.49
CA ILE A 149 -11.57 -7.97 11.28
C ILE A 149 -12.22 -6.74 10.64
N ARG A 150 -13.06 -6.91 9.60
CA ARG A 150 -13.63 -5.76 8.85
C ARG A 150 -14.48 -4.82 9.70
N ASN A 151 -15.09 -5.36 10.76
CA ASN A 151 -15.93 -4.62 11.70
C ASN A 151 -15.12 -3.88 12.76
N LEU A 152 -13.80 -4.11 12.84
CA LEU A 152 -12.92 -3.41 13.75
C LEU A 152 -12.66 -1.99 13.25
N HIS A 153 -12.81 -1.03 14.17
CA HIS A 153 -12.53 0.37 13.91
C HIS A 153 -11.07 0.56 13.47
N PRO A 154 -10.77 1.33 12.41
CA PRO A 154 -9.39 1.51 11.95
C PRO A 154 -8.49 2.09 13.04
N LEU A 155 -8.92 3.13 13.76
CA LEU A 155 -8.12 3.65 14.88
C LEU A 155 -7.81 2.57 15.94
N ARG A 156 -8.74 1.63 16.21
CA ARG A 156 -8.52 0.55 17.17
C ARG A 156 -7.50 -0.45 16.66
N PHE A 157 -7.54 -0.78 15.37
CA PHE A 157 -6.51 -1.60 14.73
C PHE A 157 -5.11 -0.98 14.91
N LEU A 158 -4.97 0.33 14.62
CA LEU A 158 -3.68 1.03 14.78
C LEU A 158 -3.24 1.09 16.24
N ALA A 159 -4.15 1.42 17.16
CA ALA A 159 -3.86 1.45 18.59
C ALA A 159 -3.34 0.09 19.07
N CYS A 160 -4.00 -1.02 18.71
CA CYS A 160 -3.55 -2.36 19.08
C CYS A 160 -2.20 -2.73 18.45
N ALA A 161 -1.96 -2.35 17.19
CA ALA A 161 -0.71 -2.64 16.51
C ALA A 161 0.47 -1.84 17.10
N LEU A 162 0.25 -0.60 17.53
CA LEU A 162 1.30 0.29 18.04
C LEU A 162 1.52 0.19 19.56
N THR A 163 0.52 -0.24 20.34
CA THR A 163 0.67 -0.46 21.80
C THR A 163 1.34 -1.78 22.13
N ASN A 164 1.20 -2.81 21.27
CA ASN A 164 1.90 -4.07 21.45
C ASN A 164 3.34 -3.97 20.96
N VAL A 165 4.32 -4.11 21.86
CA VAL A 165 5.77 -3.95 21.57
C VAL A 165 6.24 -4.80 20.39
N LYS A 166 5.74 -6.04 20.22
CA LYS A 166 6.15 -6.91 19.10
C LYS A 166 5.56 -6.42 17.79
N LEU A 167 4.27 -6.09 17.78
CA LEU A 167 3.58 -5.62 16.57
C LEU A 167 4.06 -4.22 16.15
N LYS A 168 4.39 -3.37 17.12
CA LYS A 168 4.97 -2.05 16.91
C LYS A 168 6.25 -2.15 16.09
N LYS A 169 7.17 -3.04 16.46
CA LYS A 169 8.41 -3.27 15.69
C LYS A 169 8.14 -3.69 14.25
N GLU A 170 7.11 -4.51 14.01
CA GLU A 170 6.73 -4.92 12.66
C GLU A 170 6.08 -3.78 11.86
N MET A 171 5.28 -2.93 12.51
CA MET A 171 4.74 -1.71 11.89
C MET A 171 5.84 -0.69 11.60
N GLU A 172 6.84 -0.55 12.46
CA GLU A 172 8.01 0.32 12.27
C GLU A 172 8.85 -0.17 11.09
N LYS A 173 9.13 -1.48 10.98
CA LYS A 173 9.74 -2.06 9.78
C LYS A 173 8.89 -1.76 8.55
N LEU A 174 7.58 -1.92 8.64
CA LEU A 174 6.71 -1.62 7.51
C LEU A 174 6.79 -0.13 7.10
N TYR A 175 6.98 0.79 8.03
CA TYR A 175 7.09 2.23 7.79
C TYR A 175 8.51 2.72 7.40
N ASP A 176 9.55 1.98 7.77
CA ASP A 176 10.94 2.43 7.62
C ASP A 176 11.32 2.63 6.14
N ARG A 177 11.50 3.89 5.76
CA ARG A 177 11.86 4.31 4.41
C ARG A 177 13.29 3.93 4.00
N ARG A 178 14.13 3.54 4.95
CA ARG A 178 15.49 3.07 4.69
C ARG A 178 15.50 1.63 4.18
N LEU A 179 14.42 0.90 4.38
CA LEU A 179 14.27 -0.44 3.81
C LEU A 179 14.09 -0.34 2.30
N GLY A 180 14.61 -1.34 1.58
CA GLY A 180 14.68 -1.30 0.12
C GLY A 180 13.33 -1.12 -0.58
N LEU A 181 13.37 -0.92 -1.90
CA LEU A 181 12.20 -0.67 -2.76
C LEU A 181 11.03 -1.64 -2.51
N ALA A 182 11.35 -2.85 -2.09
CA ALA A 182 10.37 -3.87 -1.75
C ALA A 182 9.46 -3.44 -0.58
N GLN A 183 10.03 -3.06 0.56
CA GLN A 183 9.24 -2.68 1.72
C GLN A 183 8.43 -1.41 1.45
N GLN A 184 9.03 -0.46 0.74
CA GLN A 184 8.36 0.78 0.34
C GLN A 184 7.12 0.50 -0.52
N PHE A 185 7.17 -0.50 -1.40
CA PHE A 185 6.00 -0.91 -2.19
C PHE A 185 4.88 -1.45 -1.30
N VAL A 186 5.21 -2.34 -0.34
CA VAL A 186 4.23 -2.89 0.62
C VAL A 186 3.62 -1.77 1.47
N TRP A 187 4.43 -0.83 1.95
CA TRP A 187 3.97 0.36 2.66
C TRP A 187 3.00 1.20 1.84
N ASN A 188 3.34 1.49 0.58
CA ASN A 188 2.52 2.35 -0.27
C ASN A 188 1.14 1.73 -0.53
N GLU A 189 1.05 0.43 -0.76
CA GLU A 189 -0.23 -0.27 -0.93
C GLU A 189 -1.01 -0.32 0.39
N PHE A 190 -0.35 -0.59 1.52
CA PHE A 190 -0.98 -0.53 2.84
C PHE A 190 -1.53 0.87 3.12
N TYR A 191 -0.73 1.91 2.96
CA TYR A 191 -1.10 3.31 3.14
C TYR A 191 -2.29 3.70 2.26
N LEU A 192 -2.27 3.32 0.98
CA LEU A 192 -3.34 3.65 0.04
C LEU A 192 -4.68 3.02 0.45
N ASP A 193 -4.68 1.73 0.80
CA ASP A 193 -5.92 1.06 1.19
C ASP A 193 -6.40 1.50 2.59
N TYR A 194 -5.47 1.76 3.50
CA TYR A 194 -5.78 2.22 4.84
C TYR A 194 -6.33 3.67 4.86
N SER A 195 -5.71 4.58 4.11
CA SER A 195 -6.20 5.97 3.97
C SER A 195 -7.61 6.02 3.38
N ARG A 196 -7.92 5.19 2.37
CA ARG A 196 -9.31 5.03 1.87
C ARG A 196 -10.27 4.52 2.94
N LYS A 197 -9.82 3.66 3.87
CA LYS A 197 -10.64 3.22 5.00
C LYS A 197 -10.87 4.37 5.97
N LEU A 198 -9.85 5.17 6.27
CA LEU A 198 -9.96 6.37 7.11
C LEU A 198 -10.91 7.40 6.48
N ASP A 199 -10.76 7.73 5.19
CA ASP A 199 -11.65 8.66 4.48
C ASP A 199 -13.12 8.27 4.57
N ARG A 200 -13.41 6.98 4.44
CA ARG A 200 -14.78 6.46 4.54
C ARG A 200 -15.34 6.56 5.95
N GLN A 201 -14.53 6.31 6.98
CA GLN A 201 -14.97 6.51 8.36
C GLN A 201 -15.11 8.01 8.70
N ASN A 202 -14.21 8.85 8.20
CA ASN A 202 -14.25 10.29 8.42
C ASN A 202 -15.51 10.92 7.80
N SER A 203 -15.86 10.49 6.59
CA SER A 203 -17.07 10.97 5.88
C SER A 203 -18.37 10.57 6.57
N ARG A 204 -18.30 9.64 7.54
CA ARG A 204 -19.43 9.21 8.38
C ARG A 204 -19.36 9.82 9.78
N ASN A 205 -18.47 10.79 9.99
CA ASN A 205 -18.15 11.36 11.30
C ASN A 205 -17.75 10.30 12.34
N ASN A 206 -17.24 9.14 11.89
CA ASN A 206 -16.90 8.02 12.75
C ASN A 206 -15.41 8.01 13.16
N LEU A 207 -14.63 9.03 12.79
CA LEU A 207 -13.23 9.16 13.26
C LEU A 207 -13.13 10.19 14.39
N VAL A 208 -13.64 11.40 14.17
CA VAL A 208 -13.47 12.57 15.04
C VAL A 208 -13.87 12.25 16.48
N CYS A 209 -15.00 11.56 16.68
CA CYS A 209 -15.53 11.16 17.99
C CYS A 209 -14.58 10.27 18.81
N TYR A 210 -13.61 9.61 18.18
CA TYR A 210 -12.71 8.66 18.83
C TYR A 210 -11.25 9.11 18.86
N ILE A 211 -10.94 10.32 18.36
CA ILE A 211 -9.56 10.83 18.32
C ILE A 211 -9.01 11.05 19.73
N ASP A 212 -9.78 11.59 20.66
CA ASP A 212 -9.30 11.83 22.03
C ASP A 212 -8.85 10.54 22.72
N LYS A 213 -9.68 9.49 22.64
CA LYS A 213 -9.37 8.18 23.21
C LYS A 213 -8.22 7.49 22.48
N PHE A 214 -8.13 7.64 21.15
CA PHE A 214 -7.00 7.12 20.37
C PHE A 214 -5.69 7.83 20.71
N ALA A 215 -5.73 9.15 20.92
CA ALA A 215 -4.60 9.94 21.36
C ALA A 215 -4.14 9.52 22.76
N GLU A 216 -5.08 9.30 23.68
CA GLU A 216 -4.81 8.77 25.01
C GLU A 216 -4.14 7.39 24.96
N ASP A 217 -4.71 6.45 24.19
CA ASP A 217 -4.18 5.08 24.02
C ASP A 217 -2.70 5.09 23.55
N LEU A 218 -2.29 6.11 22.78
CA LEU A 218 -0.94 6.24 22.22
C LEU A 218 -0.08 7.32 22.89
N LYS A 219 -0.60 8.02 23.91
CA LYS A 219 0.04 9.17 24.59
C LYS A 219 0.45 10.28 23.60
N LEU A 220 -0.47 10.70 22.74
CA LEU A 220 -0.28 11.74 21.71
C LEU A 220 -1.07 13.01 22.03
N ASP A 221 -0.69 14.14 21.42
CA ASP A 221 -1.49 15.36 21.48
C ASP A 221 -2.77 15.21 20.65
N SER A 222 -3.91 15.13 21.33
CA SER A 222 -5.21 15.00 20.70
C SER A 222 -5.55 16.20 19.80
N LYS A 223 -5.18 17.44 20.19
CA LYS A 223 -5.50 18.65 19.41
C LYS A 223 -4.85 18.61 18.04
N LEU A 224 -3.59 18.17 17.98
CA LEU A 224 -2.86 17.97 16.73
C LEU A 224 -3.54 16.90 15.86
N LEU A 225 -3.91 15.75 16.44
CA LEU A 225 -4.56 14.67 15.69
C LEU A 225 -5.93 15.08 15.15
N HIS A 226 -6.75 15.79 15.94
CA HIS A 226 -8.05 16.32 15.50
C HIS A 226 -7.88 17.18 14.25
N LYS A 227 -6.94 18.14 14.28
CA LYS A 227 -6.66 19.00 13.13
C LYS A 227 -6.29 18.17 11.88
N ILE A 228 -5.39 17.20 12.03
CA ILE A 228 -4.94 16.35 10.92
C ILE A 228 -6.11 15.52 10.34
N VAL A 229 -6.96 14.95 11.19
CA VAL A 229 -8.09 14.09 10.77
C VAL A 229 -9.20 14.90 10.10
N VAL A 230 -9.54 16.07 10.63
CA VAL A 230 -10.51 16.98 10.02
C VAL A 230 -10.03 17.43 8.64
N GLU A 231 -8.75 17.77 8.50
CA GLU A 231 -8.12 18.18 7.24
C GLU A 231 -7.78 16.99 6.31
N ARG A 232 -8.05 15.74 6.74
CA ARG A 232 -7.78 14.50 5.98
C ARG A 232 -6.31 14.34 5.55
N ARG A 233 -5.37 14.87 6.34
CA ARG A 233 -3.93 14.78 6.06
C ARG A 233 -3.35 13.44 6.50
N TRP A 234 -3.75 12.35 5.84
CA TRP A 234 -3.40 10.98 6.28
C TRP A 234 -1.89 10.69 6.31
N GLN A 235 -1.12 11.30 5.41
CA GLN A 235 0.33 11.17 5.44
C GLN A 235 0.92 11.78 6.73
N ASP A 236 0.44 12.95 7.14
CA ASP A 236 0.84 13.60 8.39
C ASP A 236 0.35 12.81 9.59
N PHE A 237 -0.85 12.22 9.51
CA PHE A 237 -1.38 11.33 10.54
C PHE A 237 -0.44 10.15 10.82
N PHE A 238 -0.05 9.41 9.78
CA PHE A 238 0.90 8.31 9.94
C PHE A 238 2.27 8.79 10.42
N LYS A 239 2.76 9.91 9.90
CA LYS A 239 4.03 10.50 10.34
C LYS A 239 4.02 10.78 11.85
N VAL A 240 3.02 11.50 12.35
CA VAL A 240 2.91 11.87 13.77
C VAL A 240 2.83 10.63 14.66
N ILE A 241 2.00 9.64 14.31
CA ILE A 241 1.87 8.44 15.15
C ILE A 241 3.19 7.63 15.16
N PHE A 242 3.89 7.48 14.03
CA PHE A 242 5.13 6.70 14.02
C PHE A 242 6.31 7.42 14.67
N GLU A 243 6.45 8.73 14.45
CA GLU A 243 7.54 9.52 15.05
C GLU A 243 7.43 9.56 16.57
N ALA A 244 6.22 9.79 17.11
CA ALA A 244 6.00 9.81 18.55
C ALA A 244 6.21 8.44 19.22
N GLN A 245 5.93 7.34 18.50
CA GLN A 245 6.22 6.01 19.02
C GLN A 245 7.72 5.70 19.05
N ASN A 246 8.52 6.28 18.15
CA ASN A 246 9.97 6.10 18.17
C ASN A 246 10.63 6.83 19.35
N THR A 247 10.15 8.02 19.72
CA THR A 247 10.72 8.81 20.82
C THR A 247 10.45 8.21 22.20
N ASN A 248 9.37 7.45 22.36
CA ASN A 248 8.97 6.83 23.63
C ASN A 248 9.69 5.51 23.93
N SER A 249 10.64 5.08 23.08
CA SER A 249 11.35 3.80 23.23
C SER A 249 12.75 3.93 23.86
N CYS A 250 13.07 5.10 24.42
CA CYS A 250 14.31 5.37 25.15
C CYS A 250 14.11 5.18 26.67
#